data_AF-A0A1Q9DWK9-F1
#
_entry.id   AF-A0A1Q9DWK9-F1
#
_cell.length_a   1.000
_cell.length_b   1.000
_cell.length_c   1.000
_cell.angle_alpha   90.00
_cell.angle_beta   90.00
_cell.angle_gamma   90.00
#
_symmetry.space_group_name_H-M   'P 1'
#
loop_
_entity.id
_entity.type
_entity.pdbx_description
1 polymer ?
#
loop_
_entity_poly.entity_id
_entity_poly.type
_entity_poly.pdbx_seq_one_letter_code
_entity_poly.pdbx_strand_id
1 'polypeptide(L)' 'MHNLASSKSQEVMALYNVNVFGVYRVTQAFLPLLRASGAGRVVNVGSMAPTLPASGYSSYAGSKNALESISDVLRKLE' A
#
# COMPACT_ATOMS: atom_id res chain seq x y z
N MET A 1 -10.78 21.77 8.07
CA MET A 1 -9.46 22.05 7.45
C MET A 1 -8.28 22.05 8.44
N HIS A 2 -8.49 22.27 9.75
CA HIS A 2 -7.42 22.30 10.76
C HIS A 2 -6.56 21.01 10.90
N ASN A 3 -7.07 19.85 10.48
CA ASN A 3 -6.44 18.54 10.73
C ASN A 3 -5.61 17.95 9.55
N LEU A 4 -5.55 18.60 8.39
CA LEU A 4 -4.61 18.20 7.32
C LEU A 4 -3.20 18.73 7.56
N ALA A 5 -3.08 19.79 8.36
CA ALA A 5 -1.84 20.53 8.59
C ALA A 5 -0.89 19.89 9.60
N SER A 6 -1.30 18.83 10.31
CA SER A 6 -0.50 18.24 11.39
C SER A 6 0.52 17.20 10.92
N SER A 7 0.35 16.61 9.73
CA SER A 7 1.33 15.66 9.18
C SER A 7 2.37 16.40 8.35
N LYS A 8 3.65 16.28 8.73
CA LYS A 8 4.72 16.86 7.91
C LYS A 8 4.76 16.12 6.57
N SER A 9 4.93 16.84 5.47
CA SER A 9 4.96 16.25 4.12
C SER A 9 5.97 15.09 4.01
N GLN A 10 7.10 15.19 4.69
CA GLN A 10 8.11 14.13 4.76
C GLN A 10 7.59 12.83 5.39
N GLU A 11 6.77 12.91 6.44
CA GLU A 11 6.17 11.73 7.09
C GLU A 11 5.16 11.05 6.16
N VAL A 12 4.36 11.85 5.44
CA VAL A 12 3.43 11.33 4.42
C VAL A 12 4.21 10.62 3.31
N MET A 13 5.27 11.25 2.80
CA MET A 13 6.12 10.64 1.77
C MET A 13 6.79 9.36 2.25
N ALA A 14 7.27 9.33 3.49
CA ALA A 14 7.86 8.13 4.09
C ALA A 14 6.84 6.97 4.16
N LEU A 15 5.60 7.25 4.60
CA LEU A 15 4.53 6.26 4.63
C LEU A 15 4.23 5.68 3.24
N TYR A 16 4.09 6.53 2.21
CA TYR A 16 3.84 6.05 0.86
C TYR A 16 5.04 5.31 0.25
N ASN A 17 6.26 5.76 0.56
CA ASN A 17 7.48 5.11 0.08
C ASN A 17 7.61 3.67 0.57
N VAL A 18 7.15 3.39 1.79
CA VAL A 18 7.13 2.03 2.36
C VAL A 18 5.88 1.27 1.92
N ASN A 19 4.69 1.79 2.24
CA ASN A 19 3.44 1.03 2.14
C ASN A 19 2.96 0.83 0.70
N VAL A 20 3.37 1.70 -0.24
CA VAL A 20 2.91 1.67 -1.63
C VAL A 20 4.07 1.32 -2.56
N PHE A 21 5.09 2.18 -2.60
CA PHE A 21 6.21 1.98 -3.52
C PHE A 21 7.12 0.82 -3.12
N GLY A 22 7.25 0.53 -1.83
CA GLY A 22 7.99 -0.64 -1.34
C GLY A 22 7.39 -1.95 -1.86
N VAL A 23 6.07 -2.07 -1.83
CA VAL A 23 5.34 -3.24 -2.36
C VAL A 23 5.60 -3.40 -3.85
N TYR A 24 5.50 -2.34 -4.65
CA TYR A 24 5.85 -2.39 -6.08
C TYR A 24 7.27 -2.92 -6.32
N ARG A 25 8.26 -2.36 -5.62
CA ARG A 25 9.66 -2.75 -5.80
C ARG A 25 9.89 -4.22 -5.47
N VAL A 26 9.35 -4.70 -4.34
CA VAL A 26 9.49 -6.11 -3.93
C VAL A 26 8.76 -7.02 -4.92
N THR A 27 7.51 -6.73 -5.25
CA THR A 27 6.75 -7.54 -6.21
C THR A 27 7.45 -7.61 -7.56
N GLN A 28 7.99 -6.51 -8.07
CA GLN A 28 8.75 -6.49 -9.33
C GLN A 28 10.04 -7.31 -9.24
N ALA A 29 10.81 -7.16 -8.14
CA ALA A 29 12.05 -7.89 -7.95
C ALA A 29 11.84 -9.42 -7.92
N PHE A 30 10.74 -9.89 -7.33
CA PHE A 30 10.42 -11.31 -7.22
C PHE A 30 9.54 -11.83 -8.37
N LEU A 31 9.07 -10.95 -9.27
CA LEU A 31 8.13 -11.32 -10.35
C LEU A 31 8.62 -12.49 -11.22
N PRO A 32 9.91 -12.58 -11.63
CA PRO A 32 10.39 -13.72 -12.40
C PRO A 32 10.25 -15.05 -11.63
N LEU A 33 10.54 -15.05 -10.34
CA LEU A 33 10.44 -16.23 -9.48
C LEU A 33 8.99 -16.64 -9.23
N LEU A 34 8.11 -15.67 -8.99
CA LEU A 34 6.68 -15.90 -8.82
C LEU A 34 6.06 -16.53 -10.08
N ARG A 35 6.48 -16.07 -11.27
CA ARG A 35 6.07 -16.65 -12.56
C ARG A 35 6.64 -18.05 -12.79
N ALA A 36 7.93 -18.25 -12.52
CA ALA A 36 8.58 -19.55 -12.67
C ALA A 36 7.97 -20.64 -11.76
N SER A 37 7.42 -20.26 -10.61
CA SER A 37 6.73 -21.17 -9.70
C SER A 37 5.43 -21.76 -10.27
N GLY A 38 4.79 -21.15 -11.28
CA GLY A 38 3.48 -21.56 -11.82
C GLY A 38 2.28 -21.36 -10.86
N ALA A 39 2.54 -21.17 -9.57
CA ALA A 39 1.54 -20.97 -8.51
C ALA A 39 1.95 -19.87 -7.52
N GLY A 40 2.76 -18.90 -7.97
CA GLY A 40 3.19 -17.77 -7.13
C GLY A 40 2.00 -16.99 -6.57
N ARG A 41 2.14 -16.48 -5.34
CA ARG A 41 1.13 -15.66 -4.67
C ARG A 41 1.79 -14.47 -4.01
N VAL A 42 1.14 -13.30 -4.08
CA VAL A 42 1.52 -12.10 -3.34
C VAL A 42 0.42 -11.82 -2.33
N VAL A 43 0.79 -11.74 -1.05
CA VAL A 43 -0.14 -11.44 0.05
C VAL A 43 0.26 -10.11 0.67
N ASN A 44 -0.60 -9.11 0.52
CA ASN A 44 -0.42 -7.80 1.14
C ASN A 44 -1.23 -7.71 2.43
N VAL A 45 -0.65 -7.09 3.46
CA VAL A 45 -1.34 -6.86 4.74
C VAL A 45 -2.13 -5.55 4.66
N GLY A 46 -3.45 -5.67 4.54
CA GLY A 46 -4.40 -4.57 4.53
C GLY A 46 -4.58 -3.87 5.89
N SER A 47 -5.61 -3.05 6.02
CA SER A 47 -5.95 -2.36 7.26
C SER A 47 -7.43 -2.01 7.32
N MET A 48 -8.02 -1.98 8.52
CA MET A 48 -9.34 -1.39 8.78
C MET A 48 -9.27 0.13 9.04
N ALA A 49 -8.08 0.71 9.17
CA ALA A 49 -7.94 2.15 9.37
C ALA A 49 -8.69 3.02 8.32
N PRO A 50 -8.83 2.60 7.04
CA PRO A 50 -9.65 3.33 6.08
C PRO A 50 -11.14 3.47 6.43
N THR A 51 -11.70 2.58 7.26
CA THR A 51 -13.12 2.63 7.65
C THR A 51 -13.35 3.43 8.93
N LEU A 52 -12.28 3.90 9.57
CA LEU A 52 -12.32 4.67 10.81
C LEU A 52 -11.79 6.09 10.55
N PRO A 53 -12.67 7.10 10.38
CA PRO A 53 -12.21 8.48 10.22
C PRO A 53 -11.61 9.00 11.53
N ALA A 54 -10.28 8.95 11.64
CA ALA A 54 -9.52 9.46 12.77
C ALA A 54 -8.54 10.56 12.34
N SER A 55 -8.53 11.68 13.07
CA SER A 55 -7.58 12.78 12.88
C SER A 55 -6.14 12.27 13.08
N GLY A 56 -5.24 12.57 12.15
CA GLY A 56 -3.84 12.11 12.16
C GLY A 56 -3.59 10.79 11.43
N TYR A 57 -4.62 10.04 11.04
CA TYR A 57 -4.49 8.77 10.31
C TYR A 57 -4.77 8.89 8.81
N SER A 58 -5.09 10.08 8.30
CA SER A 58 -5.52 10.26 6.90
C SER A 58 -4.46 9.84 5.87
N SER A 59 -3.18 10.10 6.14
CA SER A 59 -2.06 9.69 5.27
C SER A 59 -1.79 8.19 5.33
N TYR A 60 -1.84 7.59 6.51
CA TYR A 60 -1.72 6.14 6.68
C TYR A 60 -2.88 5.40 6.01
N ALA A 61 -4.12 5.81 6.30
CA ALA A 61 -5.34 5.28 5.69
C ALA A 61 -5.29 5.43 4.16
N GLY A 62 -4.86 6.58 3.65
CA GLY A 62 -4.62 6.80 2.23
C GLY A 62 -3.62 5.80 1.62
N SER A 63 -2.48 5.58 2.27
CA SER A 63 -1.48 4.61 1.81
C SER A 63 -2.00 3.17 1.81
N LYS A 64 -2.88 2.81 2.76
CA LYS A 64 -3.49 1.48 2.84
C LYS A 64 -4.61 1.28 1.81
N ASN A 65 -5.39 2.31 1.51
CA ASN A 65 -6.32 2.28 0.37
C ASN A 65 -5.57 2.10 -0.96
N ALA A 66 -4.44 2.76 -1.14
CA ALA A 66 -3.59 2.55 -2.31
C ALA A 66 -3.08 1.10 -2.40
N LEU A 67 -2.67 0.51 -1.28
CA LEU A 67 -2.25 -0.90 -1.20
C LEU A 67 -3.39 -1.87 -1.56
N GLU A 68 -4.63 -1.59 -1.15
CA GLU A 68 -5.79 -2.40 -1.51
C GLU A 68 -6.01 -2.39 -3.03
N SER A 69 -5.97 -1.21 -3.64
CA SER A 69 -6.10 -1.07 -5.10
C SER A 69 -5.00 -1.82 -5.87
N ILE A 70 -3.76 -1.82 -5.37
CA ILE A 70 -2.67 -2.62 -5.96
C ILE A 70 -2.99 -4.11 -5.88
N SER A 71 -3.47 -4.56 -4.72
CA SER A 71 -3.81 -5.97 -4.48
C SER A 71 -4.94 -6.44 -5.41
N ASP A 72 -5.94 -5.59 -5.67
CA ASP A 72 -7.02 -5.88 -6.61
C ASP A 72 -6.54 -6.02 -8.05
N VAL A 73 -5.59 -5.18 -8.49
CA VAL A 73 -4.99 -5.31 -9.82
C VAL A 73 -4.19 -6.60 -9.91
N LEU A 74 -3.35 -6.91 -8.90
CA LEU A 74 -2.56 -8.15 -8.89
C LEU A 74 -3.44 -9.41 -8.93
N ARG A 75 -4.63 -9.38 -8.30
CA ARG A 75 -5.60 -10.47 -8.35
C ARG A 75 -6.25 -10.65 -9.73
N LYS A 76 -6.38 -9.58 -10.51
CA LYS A 76 -6.98 -9.59 -11.86
C LYS A 76 -5.99 -9.95 -12.97
N LEU A 77 -4.68 -9.99 -12.67
CA LEU A 77 -3.63 -10.32 -13.64
C LEU A 77 -3.37 -11.84 -13.76
N GLU A 78 -4.32 -12.67 -13.32
CA GLU A 78 -4.35 -14.12 -13.59
C GLU A 78 -4.91 -14.41 -14.99
#